data_AF-A0A7X9D3I7-F1
#
_entry.id   AF-A0A7X9D3I7-F1
#
_cell.length_a   1.000
_cell.length_b   1.000
_cell.length_c   1.000
_cell.angle_alpha   90.00
_cell.angle_beta   90.00
_cell.angle_gamma   90.00
#
_symmetry.space_group_name_H-M   'P 1'
#
loop_
_entity.id
_entity.type
_entity.pdbx_description
1 polymer ?
#
loop_
_entity_poly.entity_id
_entity_poly.type
_entity_poly.pdbx_seq_one_letter_code
_entity_poly.pdbx_strand_id
1 'polypeptide(L)'
;MKIWDSIPKVVGTYDKQKRLTETAKGSVATPKKDVVSISSRAKDIQTAVKALKDIPDVRTDKVEALSREIDNGTYSVDTADIADKILKSIAHKRI
;
A
#
# COMPACT_ATOMS: atom_id res chain seq x y z
N MET A 1 -3.74 -19.64 -46.94
CA MET A 1 -4.17 -19.60 -45.52
C MET A 1 -4.17 -18.15 -45.05
N LYS A 2 -5.30 -17.67 -44.53
CA LYS A 2 -5.54 -16.33 -43.98
C LYS A 2 -6.39 -16.53 -42.72
N ILE A 3 -5.87 -16.21 -41.54
CA ILE A 3 -6.65 -16.05 -40.32
C ILE A 3 -6.25 -14.73 -39.67
N TRP A 4 -7.26 -13.89 -39.49
CA TRP A 4 -7.18 -12.54 -38.96
C TRP A 4 -7.15 -12.57 -37.43
N ASP A 5 -6.35 -11.69 -36.85
CA ASP A 5 -6.19 -11.43 -35.42
C ASP A 5 -7.53 -10.98 -34.80
N SER A 6 -8.02 -11.74 -33.81
CA SER A 6 -9.23 -11.44 -33.06
C SER A 6 -8.89 -11.38 -31.57
N ILE A 7 -8.62 -10.17 -31.07
CA ILE A 7 -8.51 -9.89 -29.64
C ILE A 7 -9.80 -9.19 -29.19
N PRO A 8 -10.61 -9.81 -28.31
CA PRO A 8 -11.87 -9.22 -27.88
C PRO A 8 -11.67 -8.04 -26.91
N LYS A 9 -12.43 -6.97 -27.18
CA LYS A 9 -12.63 -5.78 -26.32
C LYS A 9 -12.97 -6.17 -24.88
N VAL A 10 -12.25 -5.60 -23.91
CA VAL A 10 -12.72 -5.54 -22.52
C VAL A 10 -12.32 -4.21 -21.89
N VAL A 11 -13.21 -3.70 -21.03
CA VAL A 11 -13.11 -2.48 -20.22
C VAL A 11 -13.59 -1.21 -20.92
N GLY A 12 -14.86 -1.25 -21.31
CA GLY A 12 -15.72 -0.06 -21.32
C GLY A 12 -16.57 -0.03 -20.05
N THR A 13 -16.00 0.32 -18.90
CA THR A 13 -16.77 0.36 -17.63
C THR A 13 -16.21 1.32 -16.59
N TYR A 14 -15.77 2.53 -16.93
CA TYR A 14 -15.71 3.60 -15.93
C TYR A 14 -16.12 4.92 -16.60
N ASP A 15 -17.11 5.58 -16.01
CA ASP A 15 -17.52 6.97 -16.30
C ASP A 15 -18.51 7.26 -17.44
N LYS A 16 -19.67 6.58 -17.44
CA LYS A 16 -20.89 7.14 -18.06
C LYS A 16 -21.97 7.40 -17.00
N GLN A 17 -21.64 8.30 -16.07
CA GLN A 17 -22.62 8.93 -15.19
C GLN A 17 -22.52 10.46 -15.29
N LYS A 18 -22.79 11.01 -16.47
CA LYS A 18 -23.46 12.30 -16.59
C LYS A 18 -24.04 12.47 -17.99
N ARG A 19 -25.37 12.50 -18.03
CA ARG A 19 -26.21 12.98 -19.13
C ARG A 19 -25.61 14.26 -19.71
N LEU A 20 -25.51 14.40 -21.03
CA LEU A 20 -25.71 15.64 -21.76
C LEU A 20 -25.93 15.30 -23.24
N THR A 21 -27.02 15.86 -23.73
CA THR A 21 -27.61 15.76 -25.06
C THR A 21 -26.78 16.47 -26.13
N GLU A 22 -26.98 16.03 -27.38
CA GLU A 22 -26.82 16.80 -28.62
C GLU A 22 -25.40 17.14 -29.13
N THR A 23 -25.01 16.37 -30.15
CA THR A 23 -24.54 16.87 -31.46
C THR A 23 -23.97 18.28 -31.54
N ALA A 24 -22.64 18.40 -31.68
CA ALA A 24 -22.03 19.46 -32.48
C ALA A 24 -20.64 19.06 -33.01
N LYS A 25 -20.46 19.40 -34.28
CA LYS A 25 -19.29 19.25 -35.15
C LYS A 25 -18.02 19.86 -34.55
N GLY A 26 -16.87 19.33 -34.93
CA GLY A 26 -15.60 20.04 -34.83
C GLY A 26 -14.42 19.12 -34.58
N SER A 27 -13.62 18.90 -35.62
CA SER A 27 -12.27 18.36 -35.54
C SER A 27 -11.37 19.27 -34.70
N VAL A 28 -11.44 19.14 -33.37
CA VAL A 28 -10.48 19.74 -32.46
C VAL A 28 -9.45 18.65 -32.19
N ALA A 29 -8.26 18.82 -32.77
CA ALA A 29 -7.09 18.02 -32.43
C ALA A 29 -6.92 18.04 -30.91
N THR A 30 -7.27 16.93 -30.27
CA THR A 30 -7.11 16.77 -28.83
C THR A 30 -5.61 16.78 -28.56
N PRO A 31 -5.08 17.65 -27.67
CA PRO A 31 -3.69 17.51 -27.27
C PRO A 31 -3.55 16.09 -26.74
N LYS A 32 -2.64 15.29 -27.34
CA LYS A 32 -2.31 13.96 -26.82
C LYS A 32 -1.85 14.19 -25.39
N LYS A 33 -2.76 13.96 -24.43
CA LYS A 33 -2.43 14.04 -23.01
C LYS A 33 -1.36 12.98 -22.77
N ASP A 34 -0.23 13.41 -22.24
CA ASP A 34 0.82 12.49 -21.84
C ASP A 34 0.22 11.43 -20.90
N VAL A 35 0.31 10.17 -21.32
CA VAL A 35 -0.21 9.05 -20.55
C VAL A 35 0.90 8.56 -19.65
N VAL A 36 0.76 8.83 -18.35
CA VAL A 36 1.67 8.29 -17.32
C VAL A 36 1.32 6.82 -17.09
N SER A 37 2.20 5.91 -17.51
CA SER A 37 2.07 4.47 -17.24
C SER A 37 2.90 4.10 -16.02
N ILE A 38 2.23 3.66 -14.94
CA ILE A 38 2.88 3.17 -13.72
C ILE A 38 3.12 1.67 -13.87
N SER A 39 4.36 1.22 -13.63
CA SER A 39 4.71 -0.21 -13.66
C SER A 39 3.90 -0.99 -12.62
N SER A 40 3.62 -2.27 -12.87
CA SER A 40 2.91 -3.16 -11.93
C SER A 40 3.57 -3.17 -10.56
N ARG A 41 4.89 -3.34 -10.52
CA ARG A 41 5.69 -3.30 -9.29
C ARG A 41 5.55 -2.00 -8.50
N ALA A 42 5.45 -0.85 -9.18
CA ALA A 42 5.26 0.43 -8.51
C ALA A 42 3.86 0.55 -7.88
N LYS A 43 2.83 -0.07 -8.47
CA LYS A 43 1.49 -0.16 -7.86
C LYS A 43 1.50 -1.06 -6.62
N ASP A 44 2.25 -2.16 -6.66
CA ASP A 44 2.38 -3.07 -5.52
C ASP A 44 3.08 -2.37 -4.34
N ILE A 45 4.18 -1.67 -4.61
CA ILE A 45 4.88 -0.85 -3.60
C ILE A 45 3.96 0.23 -3.05
N GLN A 46 3.21 0.94 -3.90
CA GLN A 46 2.28 1.97 -3.43
C GLN A 46 1.20 1.38 -2.51
N THR A 47 0.71 0.18 -2.82
CA THR A 47 -0.27 -0.52 -1.98
C THR A 47 0.33 -0.90 -0.63
N ALA A 48 1.55 -1.46 -0.62
CA ALA A 48 2.27 -1.80 0.60
C ALA A 48 2.54 -0.56 1.47
N VAL A 49 2.99 0.55 0.87
CA VAL A 49 3.25 1.81 1.58
C VAL A 49 1.97 2.40 2.17
N LYS A 50 0.84 2.31 1.45
CA LYS A 50 -0.46 2.74 1.99
C LYS A 50 -0.84 1.90 3.21
N ALA A 51 -0.75 0.57 3.11
CA ALA A 51 -1.05 -0.32 4.22
C ALA A 51 -0.16 -0.04 5.45
N LEU A 52 1.12 0.29 5.25
CA LEU A 52 2.04 0.65 6.34
C LEU A 52 1.69 1.99 7.01
N LYS A 53 1.12 2.95 6.27
CA LYS A 53 0.68 4.24 6.83
C LYS A 53 -0.54 4.14 7.71
N ASP A 54 -1.40 3.16 7.43
CA ASP A 54 -2.63 2.93 8.21
C ASP A 54 -2.34 2.18 9.53
N ILE A 55 -1.11 1.71 9.74
CA ILE A 55 -0.70 1.05 10.99
C ILE A 55 -0.43 2.13 12.05
N PRO A 56 -1.07 2.03 13.23
CA PRO A 56 -0.79 2.96 14.31
C PRO A 56 0.65 2.79 14.81
N ASP A 57 1.27 3.91 15.17
CA ASP A 57 2.64 3.94 15.72
C ASP A 57 2.73 3.13 17.04
N VAL A 58 1.66 3.19 17.84
CA VAL A 58 1.54 2.44 19.08
C VAL A 58 0.60 1.26 18.90
N ARG A 59 1.08 0.08 19.28
CA ARG A 59 0.30 -1.15 19.36
C ARG A 59 -0.35 -1.28 20.74
N THR A 60 -1.45 -0.56 20.93
CA THR A 60 -2.15 -0.46 22.22
C THR A 60 -2.49 -1.84 22.80
N ASP A 61 -2.88 -2.79 21.95
CA ASP A 61 -3.15 -4.19 22.32
C ASP A 61 -2.01 -4.84 23.11
N LYS A 62 -0.77 -4.66 22.64
CA LYS A 62 0.42 -5.21 23.31
C LYS A 62 0.76 -4.47 24.58
N VAL A 63 0.61 -3.15 24.58
CA VAL A 63 0.91 -2.31 25.74
C VAL A 63 -0.02 -2.68 26.89
N GLU A 64 -1.32 -2.81 26.62
CA GLU A 64 -2.30 -3.20 27.62
C GLU A 64 -2.06 -4.61 28.16
N ALA A 65 -1.73 -5.57 27.30
CA ALA A 65 -1.41 -6.93 27.73
C ALA A 65 -0.22 -6.95 28.69
N LEU A 66 0.89 -6.30 28.31
CA LEU A 66 2.08 -6.20 29.15
C LEU A 66 1.82 -5.43 30.45
N SER A 67 1.05 -4.34 30.39
CA SER A 67 0.67 -3.57 31.59
C SER A 67 -0.05 -4.45 32.60
N ARG A 68 -0.99 -5.28 32.14
CA ARG A 68 -1.72 -6.22 33.02
C ARG A 68 -0.79 -7.27 33.64
N GLU A 69 0.17 -7.80 32.87
CA GLU A 69 1.16 -8.75 33.40
C GLU A 69 2.04 -8.11 34.47
N ILE A 70 2.39 -6.83 34.31
CA ILE A 70 3.14 -6.06 35.30
C ILE A 70 2.30 -5.83 36.55
N ASP A 71 1.04 -5.39 36.41
CA ASP A 71 0.12 -5.13 37.53
C ASP A 71 -0.16 -6.40 38.35
N ASN A 72 -0.29 -7.54 37.66
CA ASN A 72 -0.50 -8.85 38.29
C ASN A 72 0.79 -9.48 38.86
N GLY A 73 1.96 -8.84 38.65
CA GLY A 73 3.26 -9.35 39.08
C GLY A 73 3.74 -10.60 38.35
N THR A 74 3.11 -10.96 37.22
CA THR A 74 3.47 -12.12 36.40
C THR A 74 4.46 -11.79 35.29
N TYR A 75 4.81 -10.52 35.12
CA TYR A 75 5.80 -10.09 34.14
C TYR A 75 7.20 -10.58 34.55
N SER A 76 7.74 -11.52 33.79
CA SER A 76 9.08 -12.07 33.99
C SER A 76 9.84 -12.05 32.67
N VAL A 77 11.08 -11.56 32.70
CA VAL A 77 11.95 -11.45 31.54
C VAL A 77 13.26 -12.13 31.86
N ASP A 78 13.79 -12.90 30.92
CA ASP A 78 15.09 -13.52 31.06
C ASP A 78 16.21 -12.45 31.03
N THR A 79 17.13 -12.53 31.98
CA THR A 79 18.33 -11.68 32.03
C THR A 79 19.20 -11.79 30.77
N ALA A 80 19.23 -12.96 30.12
CA ALA A 80 19.94 -13.17 28.87
C ALA A 80 19.30 -12.38 27.72
N ASP A 81 17.96 -12.32 27.65
CA ASP A 81 17.23 -11.55 26.64
C ASP A 81 17.48 -10.05 26.78
N ILE A 82 17.63 -9.57 28.02
CA ILE A 82 17.99 -8.17 28.30
C ILE A 82 19.38 -7.87 27.74
N ALA A 83 20.37 -8.71 28.05
CA ALA A 83 21.74 -8.53 27.58
C ALA A 83 21.84 -8.58 26.04
N ASP A 84 21.15 -9.54 25.40
CA ASP A 84 21.09 -9.66 23.94
C ASP A 84 20.49 -8.40 23.29
N LYS A 85 19.39 -7.86 23.84
CA LYS A 85 18.79 -6.61 23.34
C LYS A 85 19.71 -5.40 23.49
N ILE A 86 20.44 -5.30 24.60
CA ILE A 86 21.43 -4.23 24.81
C ILE A 86 22.54 -4.32 23.76
N LEU A 87 23.11 -5.50 23.55
CA LEU A 87 24.17 -5.72 22.57
C LEU A 87 23.69 -5.42 21.14
N LYS A 88 22.50 -5.87 20.77
CA LYS A 88 21.89 -5.57 19.47
C LYS A 88 21.65 -4.08 19.28
N SER A 89 21.18 -3.37 20.30
CA SER A 89 20.98 -1.91 20.26
C SER A 89 22.30 -1.17 20.02
N ILE A 90 23.38 -1.57 20.69
CA ILE A 90 24.71 -0.98 20.51
C ILE A 90 25.27 -1.28 19.12
N ALA A 91 25.12 -2.52 18.63
CA ALA A 91 25.58 -2.92 17.31
C ALA A 91 24.84 -2.17 16.18
N HIS A 92 23.52 -2.00 16.32
CA HIS A 92 22.70 -1.25 15.37
C HIS A 92 23.10 0.23 15.27
N LYS A 93 23.53 0.85 16.38
CA LYS A 93 23.95 2.26 16.40
C LYS A 93 25.31 2.53 15.71
N ARG A 94 26.09 1.48 15.43
CA ARG A 94 27.45 1.60 14.85
C ARG A 94 27.49 1.50 13.32
N ILE A 95 26.32 1.52 12.67
CA ILE A 95 26.15 1.57 11.21
C ILE A 95 25.36 2.84 10.89
#